data_AF-C0CV89-F1
#
_entry.id   AF-C0CV89-F1
#
_cell.length_a   1.000
_cell.length_b   1.000
_cell.length_c   1.000
_cell.angle_alpha   90.00
_cell.angle_beta   90.00
_cell.angle_gamma   90.00
#
_symmetry.space_group_name_H-M   'P 1'
#
loop_
_entity.id
_entity.type
_entity.pdbx_description
1 polymer ?
#
loop_
_entity_poly.entity_id
_entity_poly.type
_entity_poly.pdbx_seq_one_letter_code
_entity_poly.pdbx_strand_id
1 'polypeptide(L)'
;MRDKERILMTIITRIIPGLLYGSFDKKEEYVKSYMLNPSGICKGDLVFANTSLNINDFVVGIVDHIENDCIVIREIGSNRLCNYYNESFSVINKEKLGYEILEGVQYKIYQKVIKAFGNYTNYCTRFKSISFDGNMCTVQARKAFENDLFFEVSFPYNSKTTTASIGKLLKEKDL
;
A
#
# COMPACT_ATOMS: atom_id res chain seq x y z
N MET A 1 -13.45 -7.51 4.71
CA MET A 1 -12.94 -7.49 3.32
C MET A 1 -11.55 -8.08 3.33
N ARG A 2 -11.25 -9.00 2.40
CA ARG A 2 -9.90 -9.56 2.22
C ARG A 2 -8.97 -8.51 1.60
N ASP A 3 -7.66 -8.67 1.77
CA ASP A 3 -6.68 -7.70 1.24
C ASP A 3 -6.80 -7.55 -0.28
N LYS A 4 -6.93 -8.66 -1.00
CA LYS A 4 -7.14 -8.67 -2.46
C LYS A 4 -8.36 -7.84 -2.88
N GLU A 5 -9.53 -8.12 -2.29
CA GLU A 5 -10.77 -7.39 -2.58
C GLU A 5 -10.61 -5.89 -2.32
N ARG A 6 -9.99 -5.53 -1.19
CA ARG A 6 -9.81 -4.15 -0.78
C ARG A 6 -8.86 -3.38 -1.67
N ILE A 7 -7.72 -3.98 -2.02
CA ILE A 7 -6.74 -3.36 -2.92
C ILE A 7 -7.33 -3.20 -4.31
N LEU A 8 -8.01 -4.22 -4.85
CA LEU A 8 -8.69 -4.14 -6.15
C LEU A 8 -9.78 -3.06 -6.15
N MET A 9 -10.61 -2.99 -5.11
CA MET A 9 -11.61 -1.92 -4.97
C MET A 9 -10.97 -0.54 -4.86
N THR A 10 -9.80 -0.43 -4.21
CA THR A 10 -9.06 0.83 -4.13
C THR A 10 -8.51 1.24 -5.50
N ILE A 11 -8.02 0.29 -6.30
CA ILE A 11 -7.61 0.54 -7.69
C ILE A 11 -8.81 1.07 -8.48
N ILE A 12 -9.97 0.40 -8.38
CA ILE A 12 -11.20 0.83 -9.08
C ILE A 12 -11.63 2.24 -8.67
N THR A 13 -11.49 2.61 -7.41
CA THR A 13 -12.01 3.89 -6.89
C THR A 13 -11.00 5.04 -6.93
N ARG A 14 -9.69 4.77 -7.00
CA ARG A 14 -8.64 5.81 -6.97
C ARG A 14 -7.80 5.88 -8.23
N ILE A 15 -7.53 4.75 -8.88
CA ILE A 15 -6.70 4.70 -10.09
C ILE A 15 -7.55 4.93 -11.33
N ILE A 16 -8.63 4.17 -11.50
CA ILE A 16 -9.47 4.27 -12.71
C ILE A 16 -10.03 5.68 -12.90
N PRO A 17 -10.58 6.37 -11.89
CA PRO A 17 -11.04 7.75 -12.07
C PRO A 17 -9.90 8.71 -12.45
N GLY A 18 -8.70 8.51 -11.90
CA GLY A 18 -7.52 9.27 -12.29
C GLY A 18 -7.13 9.08 -13.75
N LEU A 19 -7.27 7.86 -14.27
CA LEU A 19 -7.02 7.54 -15.69
C LEU A 19 -8.11 8.07 -16.64
N LEU A 20 -9.37 8.09 -16.20
CA LEU A 20 -10.51 8.52 -17.02
C LEU A 20 -10.68 10.04 -17.04
N TYR A 21 -10.51 10.71 -15.90
CA TYR A 21 -10.78 12.13 -15.74
C TYR A 21 -9.51 12.99 -15.64
N GLY A 22 -8.32 12.37 -15.56
CA GLY A 22 -7.04 13.08 -15.59
C GLY A 22 -6.68 13.58 -16.98
N SER A 23 -5.88 14.65 -17.04
CA SER A 23 -5.24 15.09 -18.28
C SER A 23 -4.33 13.98 -18.81
N PHE A 24 -4.21 13.88 -20.13
CA PHE A 24 -3.43 12.81 -20.79
C PHE A 24 -2.02 12.68 -20.23
N ASP A 25 -1.34 13.82 -20.03
CA ASP A 25 0.03 13.89 -19.51
C ASP A 25 0.18 13.39 -18.06
N LYS A 26 -0.92 13.25 -17.32
CA LYS A 26 -0.94 12.78 -15.93
C LYS A 26 -1.32 11.30 -15.80
N LYS A 27 -1.67 10.62 -16.89
CA LYS A 27 -2.05 9.20 -16.83
C LYS A 27 -0.90 8.32 -16.34
N GLU A 28 0.33 8.66 -16.73
CA GLU A 28 1.54 7.97 -16.27
C GLU A 28 1.80 8.11 -14.77
N GLU A 29 1.24 9.14 -14.11
CA GLU A 29 1.31 9.25 -12.64
C GLU A 29 0.48 8.18 -11.92
N TYR A 30 -0.50 7.58 -12.60
CA TYR A 30 -1.38 6.55 -12.05
C TYR A 30 -0.96 5.16 -12.49
N VAL A 31 -0.70 4.99 -13.78
CA VAL A 31 -0.27 3.73 -14.37
C VAL A 31 0.77 4.00 -15.45
N LYS A 32 1.92 3.36 -15.32
CA LYS A 32 2.99 3.41 -16.32
C LYS A 32 3.04 2.10 -17.09
N SER A 33 2.91 2.17 -18.41
CA SER A 33 2.98 1.00 -19.29
C SER A 33 4.43 0.64 -19.58
N TYR A 34 4.75 -0.65 -19.46
CA TYR A 34 6.04 -1.23 -19.86
C TYR A 34 5.87 -2.28 -20.97
N MET A 35 4.79 -2.17 -21.76
CA MET A 35 4.46 -3.14 -22.81
C MET A 35 5.57 -3.37 -23.84
N LEU A 36 6.30 -2.31 -24.20
CA LEU A 36 7.33 -2.35 -25.23
C LEU A 36 8.75 -2.41 -24.65
N ASN A 37 8.90 -2.22 -23.34
CA ASN A 37 10.20 -2.22 -22.67
C ASN A 37 10.05 -2.65 -21.20
N PRO A 38 10.24 -3.94 -20.87
CA PRO A 38 10.05 -4.45 -19.52
C PRO A 38 11.15 -4.02 -18.53
N SER A 39 12.21 -3.35 -18.97
CA SER A 39 13.37 -3.02 -18.12
C SER A 39 13.08 -2.07 -16.97
N GLY A 40 11.92 -1.39 -16.97
CA GLY A 40 11.51 -0.50 -15.89
C GLY A 40 10.62 -1.15 -14.81
N ILE A 41 10.38 -2.46 -14.89
CA ILE A 41 9.65 -3.21 -13.86
C ILE A 41 10.65 -3.66 -12.80
N CYS A 42 10.30 -3.45 -11.52
CA CYS A 42 11.16 -3.73 -10.39
C CYS A 42 10.46 -4.62 -9.36
N LYS A 43 11.27 -5.28 -8.52
CA LYS A 43 10.77 -5.99 -7.33
C LYS A 43 9.94 -5.05 -6.45
N GLY A 44 8.77 -5.52 -6.03
CA GLY A 44 7.84 -4.81 -5.17
C GLY A 44 6.86 -3.90 -5.93
N ASP A 45 6.95 -3.80 -7.25
CA ASP A 45 5.97 -3.07 -8.05
C ASP A 45 4.61 -3.77 -8.00
N LEU A 46 3.55 -2.97 -7.89
CA LEU A 46 2.19 -3.44 -8.10
C LEU A 46 1.90 -3.36 -9.60
N VAL A 47 1.62 -4.49 -10.21
CA VAL A 47 1.43 -4.58 -11.66
C VAL A 47 0.09 -5.22 -12.01
N PHE A 48 -0.39 -4.93 -13.21
CA PHE A 48 -1.35 -5.79 -13.87
C PHE A 48 -0.80 -6.34 -15.19
N ALA A 49 -1.09 -7.62 -15.44
CA ALA A 49 -0.78 -8.35 -16.66
C ALA A 49 -1.77 -7.94 -17.77
N ASN A 50 -1.26 -7.43 -18.89
CA ASN A 50 -2.11 -6.79 -19.91
C ASN A 50 -2.64 -7.76 -20.97
N THR A 51 -1.91 -8.83 -21.27
CA THR A 51 -2.17 -9.77 -22.38
C THR A 51 -2.71 -11.12 -21.92
N SER A 52 -2.94 -11.29 -20.62
CA SER A 52 -3.57 -12.47 -20.04
C SER A 52 -5.02 -12.62 -20.54
N LEU A 53 -5.26 -13.62 -21.39
CA LEU A 53 -6.56 -13.85 -22.02
C LEU A 53 -7.67 -14.20 -21.02
N ASN A 54 -7.32 -14.93 -19.96
CA ASN A 54 -8.27 -15.34 -18.92
C ASN A 54 -7.97 -14.61 -17.61
N ILE A 55 -9.03 -14.10 -16.99
CA ILE A 55 -8.95 -13.54 -15.65
C ILE A 55 -8.52 -14.66 -14.69
N ASN A 56 -7.45 -14.40 -13.94
CA ASN A 56 -6.92 -15.32 -12.95
C ASN A 56 -6.45 -14.55 -11.71
N ASP A 57 -6.04 -15.29 -10.69
CA ASP A 57 -5.69 -14.72 -9.39
C ASP A 57 -4.48 -13.78 -9.40
N PHE A 58 -3.63 -13.84 -10.43
CA PHE A 58 -2.36 -13.13 -10.55
C PHE A 58 -2.38 -12.02 -11.60
N VAL A 59 -3.54 -11.77 -12.25
CA VAL A 59 -3.70 -10.68 -13.23
C VAL A 59 -3.33 -9.33 -12.62
N VAL A 60 -3.57 -9.14 -11.32
CA VAL A 60 -3.02 -8.02 -10.57
C VAL A 60 -2.24 -8.58 -9.40
N GLY A 61 -0.98 -8.19 -9.26
CA GLY A 61 -0.09 -8.75 -8.26
C GLY A 61 1.13 -7.89 -7.99
N ILE A 62 1.95 -8.34 -7.04
CA ILE A 62 3.21 -7.68 -6.68
C ILE A 62 4.35 -8.45 -7.31
N VAL A 63 5.27 -7.76 -7.97
CA VAL A 63 6.50 -8.38 -8.50
C VAL A 63 7.33 -8.88 -7.32
N ASP A 64 7.55 -10.20 -7.24
CA ASP A 64 8.36 -10.80 -6.18
C ASP A 64 9.84 -10.76 -6.55
N HIS A 65 10.16 -11.18 -7.77
CA HIS A 65 11.48 -11.09 -8.39
C HIS A 65 11.35 -11.23 -9.92
N ILE A 66 12.48 -11.01 -10.61
CA ILE A 66 12.58 -11.11 -12.07
C ILE A 66 13.63 -12.18 -12.36
N GLU A 67 13.27 -13.13 -13.21
CA GLU A 67 14.18 -14.14 -13.75
C GLU A 67 14.60 -13.73 -15.18
N ASN A 68 15.54 -14.45 -15.79
CA ASN A 68 16.10 -14.08 -17.09
C ASN A 68 15.05 -14.03 -18.22
N ASP A 69 14.00 -14.84 -18.14
CA ASP A 69 12.99 -15.02 -19.18
C ASP A 69 11.54 -14.84 -18.69
N CYS A 70 11.35 -14.55 -17.39
CA CYS A 70 10.02 -14.40 -16.80
C CYS A 70 9.99 -13.40 -15.64
N ILE A 71 8.78 -12.89 -15.36
CA ILE A 71 8.51 -12.08 -14.18
C ILE A 71 7.67 -12.92 -13.22
N VAL A 72 8.13 -13.03 -11.97
CA VAL A 72 7.42 -13.81 -10.94
C VAL A 72 6.54 -12.87 -10.13
N ILE A 73 5.24 -13.13 -10.17
CA ILE A 73 4.21 -12.31 -9.52
C ILE A 73 3.66 -13.03 -8.29
N ARG A 74 3.62 -12.31 -7.17
CA ARG A 74 2.92 -12.72 -5.96
C ARG A 74 1.47 -12.25 -5.99
N GLU A 75 0.56 -13.15 -5.68
CA GLU A 75 -0.84 -12.82 -5.49
C GLU A 75 -1.04 -11.86 -4.29
N ILE A 76 -1.90 -10.86 -4.46
CA ILE A 76 -2.28 -9.93 -3.40
C ILE A 76 -2.97 -10.69 -2.26
N GLY A 77 -2.50 -10.46 -1.03
CA GLY A 77 -3.01 -11.04 0.20
C GLY A 77 -2.54 -12.48 0.44
N SER A 78 -1.63 -13.02 -0.38
CA SER A 78 -1.10 -14.37 -0.23
C SER A 78 0.39 -14.46 -0.57
N ASN A 79 0.98 -15.63 -0.33
CA ASN A 79 2.35 -15.96 -0.71
C ASN A 79 2.40 -16.85 -1.96
N ARG A 80 1.27 -17.04 -2.66
CA ARG A 80 1.25 -17.79 -3.90
C ARG A 80 2.00 -17.00 -4.97
N LEU A 81 2.84 -17.69 -5.73
CA LEU A 81 3.62 -17.15 -6.82
C LEU A 81 3.13 -17.71 -8.16
N CYS A 82 3.29 -16.93 -9.22
CA CYS A 82 3.00 -17.33 -10.59
C CYS A 82 4.07 -16.76 -11.52
N ASN A 83 4.56 -17.60 -12.43
CA ASN A 83 5.54 -17.21 -13.43
C ASN A 83 4.81 -16.75 -14.68
N TYR A 84 5.13 -15.54 -15.12
CA TYR A 84 4.59 -14.97 -16.35
C TYR A 84 5.67 -14.91 -17.43
N TYR A 85 5.46 -15.69 -18.49
CA TYR A 85 6.27 -15.70 -19.69
C TYR A 85 5.56 -14.95 -20.81
N ASN A 86 6.30 -14.18 -21.60
CA ASN A 86 5.75 -13.43 -22.75
C ASN A 86 4.51 -12.58 -22.40
N GLU A 87 4.52 -11.98 -21.22
CA GLU A 87 3.46 -11.11 -20.72
C GLU A 87 3.97 -9.68 -20.69
N SER A 88 3.07 -8.73 -20.93
CA SER A 88 3.36 -7.32 -20.81
C SER A 88 2.69 -6.76 -19.56
N PHE A 89 3.40 -5.90 -18.85
CA PHE A 89 2.90 -5.35 -17.59
C PHE A 89 2.75 -3.84 -17.64
N SER A 90 1.81 -3.37 -16.82
CA SER A 90 1.68 -1.97 -16.46
C SER A 90 1.85 -1.84 -14.95
N VAL A 91 2.67 -0.89 -14.50
CA VAL A 91 2.92 -0.62 -13.09
C VAL A 91 1.90 0.40 -12.59
N ILE A 92 1.18 0.05 -11.53
CA ILE A 92 0.25 0.92 -10.82
C ILE A 92 1.03 1.72 -9.77
N ASN A 93 0.84 3.04 -9.75
CA ASN A 93 1.41 3.88 -8.72
C ASN A 93 0.73 3.65 -7.36
N LYS A 94 1.45 2.97 -6.46
CA LYS A 94 0.98 2.66 -5.10
C LYS A 94 0.72 3.89 -4.24
N GLU A 95 1.37 5.02 -4.50
CA GLU A 95 1.15 6.25 -3.73
C GLU A 95 -0.29 6.76 -3.88
N LYS A 96 -0.89 6.57 -5.07
CA LYS A 96 -2.28 6.95 -5.33
C LYS A 96 -3.28 6.01 -4.61
N LEU A 97 -2.85 4.81 -4.21
CA LEU A 97 -3.65 3.90 -3.39
C LEU A 97 -3.58 4.25 -1.89
N GLY A 98 -2.49 4.89 -1.45
CA GLY A 98 -2.25 5.21 -0.03
C GLY A 98 -2.13 3.95 0.83
N TYR A 99 -2.47 4.05 2.12
CA TYR A 99 -2.31 2.94 3.09
C TYR A 99 -3.24 1.73 2.84
N GLU A 100 -4.15 1.84 1.88
CA GLU A 100 -4.94 0.72 1.41
C GLU A 100 -4.10 -0.29 0.59
N ILE A 101 -2.82 -0.03 0.30
CA ILE A 101 -1.95 -1.06 -0.29
C ILE A 101 -1.39 -2.06 0.75
N LEU A 102 -1.43 -1.72 2.04
CA LEU A 102 -0.88 -2.58 3.09
C LEU A 102 -1.60 -3.93 3.14
N GLU A 103 -0.90 -5.00 3.48
CA GLU A 103 -1.44 -6.37 3.54
C GLU A 103 -1.34 -6.97 4.95
N GLY A 104 -2.22 -7.91 5.26
CA GLY A 104 -2.15 -8.77 6.44
C GLY A 104 -2.08 -8.02 7.76
N VAL A 105 -1.01 -8.25 8.52
CA VAL A 105 -0.82 -7.64 9.85
C VAL A 105 -0.61 -6.14 9.73
N GLN A 106 0.10 -5.65 8.71
CA GLN A 106 0.39 -4.22 8.55
C GLN A 106 -0.90 -3.40 8.39
N TYR A 107 -1.83 -3.86 7.57
CA TYR A 107 -3.13 -3.19 7.42
C TYR A 107 -3.93 -3.18 8.73
N LYS A 108 -3.92 -4.30 9.48
CA LYS A 108 -4.55 -4.37 10.80
C LYS A 108 -3.92 -3.40 11.81
N ILE A 109 -2.60 -3.21 11.76
CA ILE A 109 -1.92 -2.22 12.60
C ILE A 109 -2.32 -0.81 12.19
N TYR A 110 -2.32 -0.50 10.90
CA TYR A 110 -2.80 0.79 10.39
C TYR A 110 -4.20 1.13 10.92
N GLN A 111 -5.16 0.20 10.82
CA GLN A 111 -6.50 0.40 11.38
C GLN A 111 -6.50 0.63 12.90
N LYS A 112 -5.68 -0.11 13.64
CA LYS A 112 -5.53 0.08 15.10
C LYS A 112 -4.89 1.43 15.44
N VAL A 113 -3.94 1.92 14.64
CA VAL A 113 -3.32 3.24 14.79
C VAL A 113 -4.34 4.34 14.57
N ILE A 114 -5.11 4.29 13.48
CA ILE A 114 -6.18 5.28 13.21
C ILE A 114 -7.19 5.31 14.37
N LYS A 115 -7.60 4.14 14.86
CA LYS A 115 -8.48 4.04 16.04
C LYS A 115 -7.82 4.58 17.31
N ALA A 116 -6.51 4.40 17.49
CA ALA A 116 -5.78 4.88 18.66
C ALA A 116 -5.70 6.42 18.68
N PHE A 117 -5.45 7.07 17.53
CA PHE A 117 -5.55 8.53 17.42
C PHE A 117 -6.94 9.03 17.82
N GLY A 118 -8.01 8.39 17.33
CA GLY A 118 -9.38 8.79 17.70
C GLY A 118 -9.69 8.69 19.21
N ASN A 119 -9.02 7.77 19.93
CA ASN A 119 -9.38 7.42 21.31
C ASN A 119 -8.41 7.95 22.37
N TYR A 120 -7.14 8.23 22.02
CA TYR A 120 -6.07 8.46 22.99
C TYR A 120 -5.32 9.78 22.80
N THR A 121 -5.47 10.44 21.65
CA THR A 121 -4.82 11.73 21.40
C THR A 121 -5.80 12.89 21.56
N ASN A 122 -5.26 14.08 21.82
CA ASN A 122 -5.96 15.34 21.91
C ASN A 122 -6.74 15.63 20.61
N TYR A 123 -7.79 16.45 20.75
CA TYR A 123 -8.65 16.80 19.61
C TYR A 123 -7.88 17.40 18.43
N CYS A 124 -6.80 18.15 18.70
CA CYS A 124 -5.98 18.77 17.66
C CYS A 124 -4.91 17.85 17.07
N THR A 125 -4.70 16.67 17.63
CA THR A 125 -3.67 15.74 17.16
C THR A 125 -4.24 14.84 16.07
N ARG A 126 -3.48 14.69 14.99
CA ARG A 126 -3.92 13.99 13.77
C ARG A 126 -2.84 13.01 13.30
N PHE A 127 -3.31 11.91 12.73
CA PHE A 127 -2.46 11.00 11.99
C PHE A 127 -1.81 11.71 10.79
N LYS A 128 -0.50 11.54 10.63
CA LYS A 128 0.27 12.04 9.47
C LYS A 128 0.67 10.90 8.55
N SER A 129 1.40 9.91 9.07
CA SER A 129 1.87 8.79 8.27
C SER A 129 2.17 7.56 9.11
N ILE A 130 2.29 6.43 8.43
CA ILE A 130 2.76 5.16 9.00
C ILE A 130 3.74 4.51 8.04
N SER A 131 4.81 3.94 8.58
CA SER A 131 5.77 3.13 7.84
C SER A 131 6.08 1.85 8.61
N PHE A 132 6.55 0.86 7.86
CA PHE A 132 6.91 -0.46 8.39
C PHE A 132 8.29 -0.83 7.86
N ASP A 133 9.19 -1.14 8.78
CA ASP A 133 10.52 -1.68 8.47
C ASP A 133 10.73 -2.96 9.29
N GLY A 134 10.73 -4.10 8.59
CA GLY A 134 10.67 -5.41 9.23
C GLY A 134 9.52 -5.52 10.23
N ASN A 135 9.86 -5.73 11.50
CA ASN A 135 8.91 -5.84 12.61
C ASN A 135 8.68 -4.52 13.37
N MET A 136 9.24 -3.41 12.90
CA MET A 136 9.08 -2.09 13.49
C MET A 136 8.06 -1.28 12.72
N CYS A 137 7.14 -0.65 13.46
CA CYS A 137 6.15 0.28 12.94
C CYS A 137 6.48 1.66 13.46
N THR A 138 6.60 2.63 12.56
CA THR A 138 6.78 4.05 12.90
C THR A 138 5.54 4.80 12.50
N VAL A 139 5.01 5.58 13.44
CA VAL A 139 3.79 6.37 13.27
C VAL A 139 4.13 7.82 13.53
N GLN A 140 3.76 8.69 12.60
CA GLN A 140 3.95 10.12 12.71
C GLN A 140 2.62 10.82 12.96
N ALA A 141 2.67 11.81 13.85
CA ALA A 141 1.56 12.69 14.17
C ALA A 141 1.83 14.11 13.64
N ARG A 142 0.76 14.86 13.43
CA ARG A 142 0.76 16.29 13.12
C ARG A 142 -0.33 16.99 13.91
N LYS A 143 -0.23 18.31 14.01
CA LYS A 143 -1.34 19.13 14.52
C LYS A 143 -2.38 19.35 13.44
N ALA A 144 -3.61 19.61 13.85
CA ALA A 144 -4.69 20.00 12.97
C ALA A 144 -4.30 21.28 12.21
N PHE A 145 -4.64 21.33 10.92
CA PHE A 145 -4.32 22.45 10.02
C PHE A 145 -2.82 22.66 9.72
N GLU A 146 -1.94 21.83 10.27
CA GLU A 146 -0.50 21.83 9.99
C GLU A 146 -0.10 20.51 9.32
N ASN A 147 0.96 20.54 8.52
CA ASN A 147 1.56 19.34 7.92
C ASN A 147 2.90 18.97 8.53
N ASP A 148 3.43 19.79 9.43
CA ASP A 148 4.70 19.53 10.08
C ASP A 148 4.62 18.33 11.02
N LEU A 149 5.78 17.69 11.21
CA LEU A 149 5.88 16.59 12.16
C LEU A 149 5.69 17.16 13.57
N PHE A 150 4.68 16.69 14.28
CA PHE A 150 4.48 17.06 15.68
C PHE A 150 5.27 16.13 16.61
N PHE A 151 5.06 14.83 16.46
CA PHE A 151 5.87 13.80 17.11
C PHE A 151 5.82 12.50 16.29
N GLU A 152 6.70 11.57 16.62
CA GLU A 152 6.67 10.21 16.13
C GLU A 152 6.84 9.19 17.24
N VAL A 153 6.27 8.01 17.04
CA VAL A 153 6.45 6.84 17.90
C VAL A 153 6.82 5.65 17.04
N SER A 154 7.80 4.89 17.52
CA SER A 154 8.22 3.64 16.90
C SER A 154 8.02 2.49 17.88
N PHE A 155 7.40 1.40 17.42
CA PHE A 155 7.14 0.24 18.26
C PHE A 155 7.20 -1.06 17.46
N PRO A 156 7.65 -2.17 18.08
CA PRO A 156 7.53 -3.48 17.47
C PRO A 156 6.05 -3.85 17.32
N TYR A 157 5.68 -4.41 16.18
CA TYR A 157 4.31 -4.81 15.89
C TYR A 157 4.20 -6.28 15.54
N ASN A 158 3.04 -6.86 15.90
CA ASN A 158 2.64 -8.21 15.50
C ASN A 158 1.11 -8.33 15.55
N SER A 159 0.58 -9.53 15.34
CA SER A 159 -0.86 -9.80 15.39
C SER A 159 -1.52 -9.47 16.74
N LYS A 160 -0.75 -9.52 17.84
CA LYS A 160 -1.20 -9.28 19.22
C LYS A 160 -1.13 -7.80 19.63
N THR A 161 -0.46 -6.93 18.87
CA THR A 161 -0.42 -5.49 19.17
C THR A 161 -1.84 -4.93 19.26
N THR A 162 -2.17 -4.19 20.32
CA THR A 162 -3.54 -3.73 20.59
C THR A 162 -3.68 -2.23 20.35
N THR A 163 -4.89 -1.76 20.10
CA THR A 163 -5.18 -0.32 20.04
C THR A 163 -4.79 0.38 21.35
N ALA A 164 -5.00 -0.26 22.50
CA ALA A 164 -4.66 0.31 23.80
C ALA A 164 -3.15 0.46 24.00
N SER A 165 -2.34 -0.53 23.59
CA SER A 165 -0.88 -0.43 23.71
C SER A 165 -0.31 0.68 22.83
N ILE A 166 -0.83 0.84 21.60
CA ILE A 166 -0.46 1.95 20.71
C ILE A 166 -0.93 3.28 21.32
N GLY A 167 -2.16 3.33 21.82
CA GLY A 167 -2.77 4.52 22.41
C GLY A 167 -1.99 5.07 23.60
N LYS A 168 -1.42 4.22 24.45
CA LYS A 168 -0.54 4.65 25.56
C LYS A 168 0.70 5.39 25.04
N LEU A 169 1.38 4.84 24.04
CA LEU A 169 2.55 5.47 23.43
C LEU A 169 2.22 6.83 22.80
N LEU A 170 1.08 6.93 22.11
CA LEU A 170 0.62 8.19 21.54
C LEU A 170 0.32 9.21 22.63
N LYS A 171 -0.42 8.82 23.68
CA LYS A 171 -0.79 9.69 24.79
C LYS A 171 0.41 10.23 25.56
N GLU A 172 1.47 9.43 25.71
CA GLU A 172 2.71 9.84 26.37
C GLU A 172 3.47 10.92 25.59
N LYS A 173 3.38 10.91 24.25
CA LYS A 173 4.02 11.91 23.37
C LYS A 173 3.16 13.14 23.09
N ASP A 174 1.86 13.00 23.23
CA ASP A 174 0.86 14.04 22.97
C ASP A 174 0.59 14.93 24.20
N LEU A 175 1.64 15.22 24.97
CA LEU A 175 1.65 16.08 26.16
C LEU A 175 2.21 17.47 25.83
#